data_AF-A0A7W9GFA0-F1
#
_entry.id   AF-A0A7W9GFA0-F1
#
_cell.length_a   1.000
_cell.length_b   1.000
_cell.length_c   1.000
_cell.angle_alpha   90.00
_cell.angle_beta   90.00
_cell.angle_gamma   90.00
#
_symmetry.space_group_name_H-M   'P 1'
#
loop_
_entity.id
_entity.type
_entity.pdbx_description
1 polymer ?
#
loop_
_entity_poly.entity_id
_entity_poly.type
_entity_poly.pdbx_seq_one_letter_code
_entity_poly.pdbx_strand_id
1 'polypeptide(L)'
;MGLISLLFGWPVAPLRGVIRLGELIQEEVEREMRDPTVVRHRLEEIEAARAAGLISEEEEALQTREVLQGMIGGPGPVGRVGGPARWDEGR
;
A
#
# COMPACT_ATOMS: atom_id res chain seq x y z
N MET A 1 -7.65 -17.87 42.96
CA MET A 1 -8.27 -17.38 41.71
C MET A 1 -7.46 -17.66 40.43
N GLY A 2 -6.22 -18.18 40.49
CA GLY A 2 -5.39 -18.38 39.29
C GLY A 2 -5.74 -19.59 38.41
N LEU A 3 -6.14 -20.73 38.99
CA LEU A 3 -6.39 -21.98 38.23
C LEU A 3 -7.69 -21.95 37.41
N ILE A 4 -8.76 -21.35 37.95
CA ILE A 4 -10.03 -21.20 37.23
C ILE A 4 -9.85 -20.21 36.07
N SER A 5 -9.13 -19.11 36.29
CA SER A 5 -8.80 -18.16 35.22
C SER A 5 -7.93 -18.79 34.13
N LEU A 6 -7.00 -19.68 34.48
CA LEU A 6 -6.24 -20.48 33.51
C LEU A 6 -7.16 -21.38 32.69
N LEU A 7 -8.12 -22.07 33.31
CA LEU A 7 -9.01 -23.00 32.62
C LEU A 7 -9.96 -22.30 31.62
N PHE A 8 -10.46 -21.11 31.96
CA PHE A 8 -11.34 -20.32 31.07
C PHE A 8 -10.58 -19.38 30.12
N GLY A 9 -9.37 -18.94 30.50
CA GLY A 9 -8.52 -18.09 29.67
C GLY A 9 -7.72 -18.87 28.64
N TRP A 10 -7.35 -20.11 28.94
CA TRP A 10 -6.59 -20.99 28.06
C TRP A 10 -7.27 -21.23 26.70
N PRO A 11 -8.59 -21.49 26.61
CA PRO A 11 -9.29 -21.58 25.34
C PRO A 11 -9.27 -20.28 24.51
N VAL A 12 -9.13 -19.12 25.15
CA VAL A 12 -9.11 -17.80 24.50
C VAL A 12 -7.68 -17.35 24.15
N ALA A 13 -6.66 -18.03 24.69
CA ALA A 13 -5.26 -17.72 24.42
C ALA A 13 -4.88 -17.78 22.93
N PRO A 14 -5.39 -18.73 22.11
CA PRO A 14 -5.12 -18.75 20.66
C PRO A 14 -5.62 -17.49 19.93
N LEU A 15 -6.81 -16.98 20.29
CA LEU A 15 -7.35 -15.75 19.69
C LEU A 15 -6.45 -14.54 19.99
N ARG A 16 -5.95 -14.45 21.23
CA ARG A 16 -4.99 -13.40 21.61
C ARG A 16 -3.68 -13.53 20.83
N GLY A 17 -3.24 -14.74 20.51
CA GLY A 17 -2.08 -14.98 19.65
C GLY A 17 -2.25 -14.43 18.23
N VAL A 18 -3.43 -14.65 17.62
CA VAL A 18 -3.74 -14.11 16.29
C VAL A 18 -3.78 -12.58 16.29
N ILE A 19 -4.38 -11.96 17.31
CA ILE A 19 -4.42 -10.49 17.44
C ILE A 19 -3.00 -9.92 17.52
N ARG A 20 -2.14 -10.50 18.37
CA ARG A 20 -0.72 -10.09 18.48
C ARG A 20 0.05 -10.25 17.18
N LEU A 21 -0.23 -11.32 16.43
CA LEU A 21 0.38 -11.52 15.12
C LEU A 21 -0.09 -10.46 14.12
N GLY A 22 -1.38 -10.10 14.15
CA GLY A 22 -1.93 -9.01 13.35
C GLY A 22 -1.27 -7.66 13.65
N GLU A 23 -1.05 -7.34 14.94
CA GLU A 23 -0.33 -6.13 15.37
C GLU A 23 1.11 -6.13 14.84
N LEU A 24 1.82 -7.26 14.92
CA LEU A 24 3.19 -7.38 14.42
C LEU A 24 3.28 -7.21 12.90
N ILE A 25 2.35 -7.83 12.16
CA ILE A 25 2.26 -7.68 10.70
C ILE A 25 1.94 -6.22 10.35
N GLN A 26 1.03 -5.58 11.08
CA GLN A 26 0.70 -4.17 10.88
C GLN A 26 1.91 -3.27 11.08
N GLU A 27 2.71 -3.48 12.13
CA GLU A 27 3.95 -2.72 12.37
C GLU A 27 4.98 -2.91 11.25
N GLU A 28 5.13 -4.13 10.73
CA GLU A 28 6.07 -4.40 9.64
C GLU A 28 5.60 -3.78 8.32
N VAL A 29 4.30 -3.87 8.01
CA VAL A 29 3.71 -3.21 6.83
C VAL A 29 3.83 -1.69 6.94
N GLU A 30 3.63 -1.10 8.11
CA GLU A 30 3.79 0.34 8.33
C GLU A 30 5.26 0.78 8.14
N ARG A 31 6.23 -0.08 8.46
CA ARG A 31 7.66 0.15 8.17
C ARG A 31 7.96 0.02 6.69
N GLU A 32 7.48 -1.02 6.03
CA GLU A 32 7.74 -1.28 4.61
C GLU A 32 7.02 -0.25 3.71
N MET A 33 5.82 0.19 4.07
CA MET A 33 5.13 1.30 3.41
C MET A 33 5.82 2.66 3.60
N ARG A 34 6.67 2.81 4.63
CA ARG A 34 7.55 3.97 4.81
C ARG A 34 8.94 3.78 4.21
N ASP A 35 9.24 2.63 3.61
CA ASP A 35 10.58 2.36 3.12
C ASP A 35 10.85 3.15 1.82
N PRO A 36 11.83 4.08 1.81
CA PRO A 36 12.23 4.80 0.61
C PRO A 36 12.71 3.89 -0.54
N THR A 37 13.00 2.62 -0.26
CA THR A 37 13.46 1.62 -1.23
C THR A 37 12.38 1.29 -2.27
N VAL A 38 11.10 1.27 -1.88
CA VAL A 38 9.98 1.00 -2.82
C VAL A 38 9.89 2.10 -3.89
N VAL A 39 10.05 3.36 -3.48
CA VAL A 39 10.06 4.51 -4.41
C VAL A 39 11.23 4.40 -5.38
N ARG A 40 12.41 4.02 -4.87
CA ARG A 40 13.62 3.86 -5.69
C ARG A 40 13.44 2.77 -6.76
N HIS A 41 12.90 1.62 -6.38
CA HIS A 41 12.63 0.52 -7.31
C HIS A 41 11.60 0.92 -8.39
N ARG A 42 10.55 1.67 -8.02
CA ARG A 42 9.56 2.18 -8.99
C ARG A 42 10.16 3.17 -9.99
N LEU A 43 11.09 4.03 -9.56
CA LEU A 43 11.80 4.94 -10.46
C LEU A 43 12.72 4.17 -11.42
N GLU A 44 13.40 3.14 -10.93
CA GLU A 44 14.23 2.24 -11.77
C GLU A 44 13.38 1.50 -12.83
N GLU A 45 12.16 1.07 -12.48
CA GLU A 45 11.22 0.48 -13.44
C GLU A 45 10.82 1.46 -14.55
N ILE A 46 10.53 2.72 -14.21
CA ILE A 46 10.16 3.78 -15.15
C ILE A 46 11.34 4.09 -16.09
N GLU A 47 12.55 4.22 -15.54
CA GLU A 47 13.75 4.49 -16.32
C GLU A 47 14.08 3.31 -17.27
N ALA A 48 13.92 2.06 -16.80
CA ALA A 48 14.06 0.88 -17.62
C ALA A 48 13.01 0.83 -18.76
N ALA A 49 11.76 1.20 -18.49
CA ALA A 49 10.71 1.29 -19.50
C ALA A 49 11.01 2.36 -20.56
N ARG A 50 11.58 3.50 -20.15
CA ARG A 50 12.05 4.55 -21.07
C ARG A 50 13.22 4.04 -21.93
N ALA A 51 14.21 3.41 -21.31
CA ALA A 51 15.38 2.86 -22.00
C ALA A 51 14.98 1.78 -23.02
N ALA A 52 13.93 1.01 -22.72
CA ALA A 52 13.32 0.05 -23.63
C ALA A 52 12.43 0.69 -24.72
N GLY A 53 12.19 2.00 -24.67
CA GLY A 53 11.31 2.72 -25.60
C GLY A 53 9.83 2.38 -25.43
N LEU A 54 9.43 1.84 -24.28
CA LEU A 54 8.05 1.46 -23.97
C LEU A 54 7.19 2.65 -23.52
N ILE A 55 7.82 3.72 -23.06
CA ILE A 55 7.17 4.98 -22.68
C ILE A 55 7.90 6.16 -23.32
N SER A 56 7.15 7.20 -23.66
CA SER A 56 7.70 8.47 -24.13
C SER A 56 8.30 9.29 -22.99
N GLU A 57 9.08 10.31 -23.33
CA GLU A 57 9.67 11.25 -22.35
C GLU A 57 8.61 12.02 -21.55
N GLU A 58 7.49 12.40 -22.16
CA GLU A 58 6.38 13.01 -21.45
C GLU A 58 5.70 12.04 -20.47
N GLU A 59 5.55 10.77 -20.84
CA GLU A 59 4.96 9.74 -19.98
C GLU A 59 5.87 9.37 -18.80
N GLU A 60 7.18 9.30 -19.03
CA GLU A 60 8.17 9.10 -17.97
C GLU A 60 8.12 10.23 -16.93
N ALA A 61 8.07 11.49 -17.40
CA ALA A 61 7.99 12.66 -16.52
C ALA A 61 6.70 12.67 -15.69
N LEU A 62 5.58 12.26 -16.29
CA LEU A 62 4.29 12.14 -15.60
C LEU A 62 4.33 11.05 -14.52
N GLN A 63 4.78 9.85 -14.88
CA GLN A 63 4.83 8.71 -13.95
C GLN A 63 5.82 8.95 -12.78
N THR A 64 6.98 9.53 -13.08
CA THR A 64 7.96 9.92 -12.06
C THR A 64 7.36 10.92 -11.07
N ARG A 65 6.61 11.91 -11.58
CA ARG A 65 5.95 12.92 -10.75
C ARG A 65 4.88 12.33 -9.85
N GLU A 66 4.09 11.37 -10.34
CA GLU A 66 3.07 10.67 -9.54
C GLU A 66 3.68 9.88 -8.39
N VAL A 67 4.77 9.14 -8.66
CA VAL A 67 5.51 8.38 -7.64
C VAL A 67 6.05 9.30 -6.55
N LEU A 68 6.66 10.43 -6.93
CA LEU A 68 7.19 11.42 -5.98
C LEU A 68 6.08 12.12 -5.18
N GLN A 69 4.94 12.40 -5.81
CA GLN A 69 3.79 13.03 -5.13
C GLN A 69 3.15 12.10 -4.10
N GLY A 70 3.09 10.78 -4.37
CA GLY A 70 2.63 9.77 -3.42
C GLY A 70 3.49 9.68 -2.14
N MET A 71 4.79 9.97 -2.25
CA MET A 71 5.71 10.02 -1.10
C MET A 71 5.49 11.25 -0.21
N ILE A 72 5.13 12.39 -0.80
CA ILE A 72 4.94 13.67 -0.07
C ILE A 72 3.50 13.80 0.48
N GLY A 73 2.50 13.19 -0.17
CA GLY A 73 1.08 13.35 0.15
C GLY A 73 0.44 12.29 1.05
N GLY A 74 1.12 11.18 1.36
CA GLY A 74 0.49 9.99 1.97
C GLY A 74 -0.36 9.21 0.95
N PRO A 75 -0.71 7.94 1.23
CA PRO A 75 -1.18 7.00 0.21
C PRO A 75 -2.48 7.49 -0.46
N GLY A 76 -2.34 8.01 -1.68
CA GLY A 76 -3.45 8.29 -2.57
C GLY A 76 -4.03 6.99 -3.12
N PRO A 77 -5.36 6.90 -3.34
CA PRO A 77 -6.00 5.67 -3.77
C PRO A 77 -5.65 5.35 -5.23
N VAL A 78 -4.61 4.54 -5.42
CA VAL A 78 -4.37 3.81 -6.67
C VAL A 78 -5.42 2.69 -6.74
N GLY A 79 -6.59 2.99 -7.32
CA GLY A 79 -7.68 2.01 -7.37
C GLY A 79 -8.98 2.44 -8.04
N ARG A 80 -8.97 3.46 -8.92
CA ARG A 80 -10.14 3.76 -9.77
C ARG A 80 -9.75 3.96 -11.22
N VAL A 81 -9.22 2.90 -11.82
CA VAL A 81 -9.32 2.71 -13.27
C VAL A 81 -10.60 1.92 -13.53
N GLY A 82 -11.58 2.55 -14.18
CA GLY A 82 -12.75 1.86 -14.75
C GLY A 82 -14.10 2.14 -14.09
N GLY A 83 -14.60 3.37 -14.15
CA GLY A 83 -16.04 3.66 -14.03
C GLY A 83 -16.46 4.54 -15.20
N PRO A 84 -17.46 4.15 -16.03
CA PRO A 84 -17.78 4.90 -17.23
C PRO A 84 -18.24 6.31 -16.89
N ALA A 85 -17.70 7.27 -17.62
CA ALA A 85 -18.04 8.68 -17.55
C ALA A 85 -19.54 8.87 -17.79
N ARG A 86 -20.29 9.11 -16.72
CA ARG A 86 -21.63 9.70 -16.79
C ARG A 86 -21.44 11.21 -16.94
N TRP A 87 -21.24 11.65 -18.18
CA TRP A 87 -21.45 13.05 -18.55
C TRP A 87 -22.94 13.25 -18.82
N ASP A 88 -23.48 14.26 -18.15
CA ASP A 88 -24.51 15.18 -18.64
C ASP A 88 -25.89 14.61 -19.01
N GLU A 89 -26.88 14.86 -18.15
CA GLU A 89 -28.26 15.04 -18.60
C GLU A 89 -28.81 16.29 -17.92
N GLY A 90 -28.43 17.45 -18.44
CA GLY A 90 -29.30 18.60 -18.44
C GLY A 90 -30.45 18.39 -19.43
N ARG A 91 -31.65 18.14 -18.92
CA ARG A 91 -32.93 18.65 -19.44
C ARG A 91 -34.05 18.48 -18.42
#